data_AF-A0A6J5TPA4-F1
#
_entry.id   AF-A0A6J5TPA4-F1
#
_cell.length_a   1.000
_cell.length_b   1.000
_cell.length_c   1.000
_cell.angle_alpha   90.00
_cell.angle_beta   90.00
_cell.angle_gamma   90.00
#
_symmetry.space_group_name_H-M   'P 1'
#
loop_
_entity.id
_entity.type
_entity.pdbx_description
1 polymer ?
#
loop_
_entity_poly.entity_id
_entity_poly.type
_entity_poly.pdbx_seq_one_letter_code
_entity_poly.pdbx_strand_id
1 'polypeptide(L)'
;MDSKASTTATPLLNQEKPNNLPSNPKKERDFLNHVEAYLAKRDGVDKLLKISRYATKIILASSALPETLTLTHRLKSFESSVGVSRKAFRLGKFVQDVNALRNSNFDSNEDLVLSLIAYGGEGLYFFVEQFIWLAKSGLIDSKHSRSLQKISAWAEFIGYVGSISLKFRDLNRISEDEKCLKSSIEIAITRGNKCQEEKERLCKLCEKKLMKRLSVVQDAADALMALADIRDGDGPFLGPLSISLAGMLSALISTHKNWMSC
;
A
#
# COMPACT_ATOMS: atom_id res chain seq x y z
N MET A 1 -43.38 54.04 69.85
CA MET A 1 -41.93 54.20 69.96
C MET A 1 -41.30 53.08 69.15
N ASP A 2 -40.39 53.47 68.26
CA ASP A 2 -39.28 52.69 67.69
C ASP A 2 -39.60 51.45 66.82
N SER A 3 -39.32 51.45 65.51
CA SER A 3 -38.04 51.56 64.78
C SER A 3 -37.37 50.21 64.50
N LYS A 4 -37.01 50.05 63.22
CA LYS A 4 -35.77 49.46 62.68
C LYS A 4 -35.54 47.93 62.72
N ALA A 5 -35.42 47.43 61.48
CA ALA A 5 -34.18 46.92 60.87
C ALA A 5 -33.51 45.63 61.41
N SER A 6 -33.44 44.67 60.47
CA SER A 6 -32.22 43.99 60.00
C SER A 6 -31.66 42.76 60.74
N THR A 7 -31.48 41.72 59.90
CA THR A 7 -30.33 40.77 59.77
C THR A 7 -30.47 39.32 60.25
N THR A 8 -30.21 38.42 59.27
CA THR A 8 -29.53 37.10 59.31
C THR A 8 -30.26 35.83 59.78
N ALA A 9 -30.39 34.86 58.86
CA ALA A 9 -29.89 33.47 59.02
C ALA A 9 -29.98 32.67 57.70
N THR A 10 -28.88 32.06 57.28
CA THR A 10 -28.75 31.01 56.24
C THR A 10 -29.27 29.66 56.80
N PRO A 11 -29.62 28.63 55.97
CA PRO A 11 -28.59 27.63 55.62
C PRO A 11 -28.76 26.84 54.28
N LEU A 12 -27.62 26.27 53.85
CA LEU A 12 -27.38 24.99 53.15
C LEU A 12 -27.68 24.78 51.65
N LEU A 13 -26.57 24.85 50.89
CA LEU A 13 -26.02 23.88 49.92
C LEU A 13 -26.95 22.76 49.39
N ASN A 14 -27.21 22.77 48.07
CA ASN A 14 -27.08 21.56 47.25
C ASN A 14 -26.79 21.94 45.79
N GLN A 15 -25.65 21.46 45.28
CA GLN A 15 -25.20 21.63 43.91
C GLN A 15 -25.84 20.56 43.02
N GLU A 16 -26.58 20.97 41.99
CA GLU A 16 -26.79 20.14 40.80
C GLU A 16 -25.97 20.71 39.64
N LYS A 17 -25.07 19.88 39.12
CA LYS A 17 -24.12 20.18 38.05
C LYS A 17 -24.76 19.79 36.70
N PRO A 18 -24.71 20.62 35.66
CA PRO A 18 -25.32 20.28 34.37
C PRO A 18 -24.43 19.26 33.63
N ASN A 19 -25.02 18.12 33.27
CA ASN A 19 -24.43 17.13 32.36
C ASN A 19 -24.45 17.67 30.92
N ASN A 20 -23.51 18.57 30.60
CA ASN A 20 -23.15 18.85 29.22
C ASN A 20 -22.06 17.87 28.80
N LEU A 21 -22.47 16.73 28.26
CA LEU A 21 -21.57 15.85 27.52
C LEU A 21 -21.24 16.55 26.19
N PRO A 22 -19.97 16.87 25.88
CA PRO A 22 -19.64 17.25 24.52
C PRO A 22 -19.84 16.01 23.65
N SER A 23 -20.89 16.02 22.83
CA SER A 23 -21.00 15.11 21.70
C SER A 23 -19.80 15.38 20.81
N ASN A 24 -18.74 14.60 20.99
CA ASN A 24 -17.61 14.57 20.09
C ASN A 24 -18.21 14.34 18.70
N PRO A 25 -18.13 15.29 17.74
CA PRO A 25 -18.65 15.04 16.42
C PRO A 25 -17.89 13.83 15.94
N LYS A 26 -18.58 12.69 15.77
CA LYS A 26 -18.03 11.56 15.03
C LYS A 26 -17.61 12.17 13.72
N LYS A 27 -16.30 12.40 13.55
CA LYS A 27 -15.72 12.96 12.34
C LYS A 27 -16.22 12.05 11.25
N GLU A 28 -17.24 12.51 10.54
CA GLU A 28 -17.91 11.74 9.50
C GLU A 28 -16.77 11.35 8.57
N ARG A 29 -16.44 10.05 8.55
CA ARG A 29 -15.32 9.56 7.78
C ARG A 29 -15.61 10.03 6.35
N ASP A 30 -14.73 10.88 5.84
CA ASP A 30 -14.83 11.38 4.48
C ASP A 30 -15.11 10.23 3.52
N PHE A 31 -16.00 10.44 2.55
CA PHE A 31 -16.47 9.41 1.62
C PHE A 31 -15.31 8.64 1.00
N LEU A 32 -14.23 9.34 0.61
CA LEU A 32 -13.04 8.70 0.05
C LEU A 32 -12.35 7.76 1.04
N ASN A 33 -12.27 8.12 2.33
CA ASN A 33 -11.71 7.24 3.36
C ASN A 33 -12.59 6.00 3.60
N HIS A 34 -13.92 6.13 3.48
CA HIS A 34 -14.82 4.97 3.55
C HIS A 34 -14.65 4.03 2.36
N VAL A 35 -14.59 4.59 1.15
CA VAL A 35 -14.35 3.82 -0.08
C VAL A 35 -13.00 3.13 0.01
N GLU A 36 -11.95 3.82 0.45
CA GLU A 36 -10.63 3.25 0.66
C GLU A 36 -10.66 2.04 1.60
N ALA A 37 -11.28 2.20 2.77
CA ALA A 37 -11.41 1.12 3.76
C ALA A 37 -12.23 -0.06 3.23
N TYR A 38 -13.24 0.20 2.39
CA TYR A 38 -14.02 -0.85 1.74
C TYR A 38 -13.20 -1.60 0.69
N LEU A 39 -12.40 -0.89 -0.11
CA LEU A 39 -11.49 -1.47 -1.11
C LEU A 39 -10.35 -2.25 -0.46
N ALA A 40 -9.89 -1.88 0.74
CA ALA A 40 -8.84 -2.63 1.45
C ALA A 40 -9.28 -4.08 1.77
N LYS A 41 -10.57 -4.32 2.02
CA LYS A 41 -11.10 -5.66 2.37
C LYS A 41 -10.92 -6.70 1.27
N ARG A 42 -10.82 -6.29 0.01
CA ARG A 42 -10.64 -7.19 -1.15
C ARG A 42 -9.18 -7.38 -1.56
N ASP A 43 -8.23 -6.62 -0.98
CA ASP A 43 -6.83 -6.66 -1.38
C ASP A 43 -6.21 -8.04 -1.11
N GLY A 44 -6.56 -8.67 0.03
CA GLY A 44 -6.11 -10.04 0.35
C GLY A 44 -6.50 -11.07 -0.72
N VAL A 45 -7.70 -10.96 -1.28
CA VAL A 45 -8.16 -11.86 -2.36
C VAL A 45 -7.36 -11.62 -3.65
N ASP A 46 -7.07 -10.36 -4.02
CA ASP A 46 -6.19 -10.07 -5.17
C ASP A 46 -4.78 -10.64 -4.98
N LYS A 47 -4.22 -10.59 -3.76
CA LYS A 47 -2.89 -11.17 -3.48
C LYS A 47 -2.87 -12.69 -3.65
N LEU A 48 -3.89 -13.40 -3.16
CA LEU A 48 -4.01 -14.85 -3.37
C LEU A 48 -4.13 -15.19 -4.85
N LEU A 49 -4.92 -14.42 -5.60
CA LEU A 49 -5.01 -14.59 -7.05
C LEU A 49 -3.68 -14.27 -7.75
N LYS A 50 -2.90 -13.30 -7.26
CA LYS A 50 -1.55 -13.01 -7.77
C LYS A 50 -0.63 -14.22 -7.58
N ILE A 51 -0.60 -14.83 -6.38
CA ILE A 51 0.17 -16.04 -6.09
C ILE A 51 -0.25 -17.17 -7.03
N SER A 52 -1.55 -17.44 -7.12
CA SER A 52 -2.07 -18.51 -7.99
C SER A 52 -1.66 -18.32 -9.46
N ARG A 53 -1.79 -17.10 -9.99
CA ARG A 53 -1.37 -16.76 -11.37
C ARG A 53 0.11 -16.99 -11.59
N TYR A 54 0.98 -16.54 -10.68
CA TYR A 54 2.42 -16.69 -10.86
C TYR A 54 2.92 -18.12 -10.61
N ALA A 55 2.28 -18.88 -9.72
CA ALA A 55 2.56 -20.31 -9.57
C ALA A 55 2.27 -21.03 -10.88
N THR A 56 1.11 -20.73 -11.47
CA THR A 56 0.74 -21.23 -12.79
C THR A 56 1.74 -20.82 -13.87
N LYS A 57 2.16 -19.55 -13.93
CA LYS A 57 3.16 -19.10 -14.91
C LYS A 57 4.51 -19.80 -14.74
N ILE A 58 4.96 -20.06 -13.51
CA ILE A 58 6.19 -20.81 -13.25
C ILE A 58 6.07 -22.25 -13.78
N ILE A 59 4.96 -22.93 -13.50
CA ILE A 59 4.69 -24.28 -14.01
C ILE A 59 4.69 -24.28 -15.55
N LEU A 60 4.03 -23.30 -16.19
CA LEU A 60 4.00 -23.17 -17.65
C LEU A 60 5.36 -22.80 -18.27
N ALA A 61 6.18 -22.01 -17.57
CA ALA A 61 7.51 -21.63 -18.02
C ALA A 61 8.57 -22.70 -17.75
N SER A 62 8.29 -23.63 -16.83
CA SER A 62 9.12 -24.80 -16.61
C SER A 62 8.87 -25.84 -17.69
N SER A 63 9.93 -26.48 -18.18
CA SER A 63 9.86 -27.62 -19.12
C SER A 63 9.20 -28.87 -18.52
N ALA A 64 8.56 -28.74 -17.35
CA ALA A 64 7.95 -29.83 -16.58
C ALA A 64 6.68 -30.39 -17.23
N LEU A 65 6.03 -29.64 -18.13
CA LEU A 65 4.83 -30.07 -18.83
C LEU A 65 5.02 -30.07 -20.35
N PRO A 66 4.72 -31.18 -21.05
CA PRO A 66 4.66 -31.20 -22.50
C PRO A 66 3.59 -30.23 -23.02
N GLU A 67 3.89 -29.50 -24.10
CA GLU A 67 2.96 -28.54 -24.68
C GLU A 67 1.69 -29.20 -25.27
N THR A 68 1.77 -30.48 -25.62
CA THR A 68 0.68 -31.29 -26.16
C THR A 68 -0.32 -31.78 -25.11
N LEU A 69 -0.05 -31.57 -23.83
CA LEU A 69 -0.91 -32.05 -22.75
C LEU A 69 -2.14 -31.14 -22.60
N THR A 70 -3.35 -31.73 -22.54
CA THR A 70 -4.61 -30.99 -22.30
C THR A 70 -4.58 -30.13 -21.04
N LEU A 71 -3.79 -30.56 -20.04
CA LEU A 71 -3.53 -29.82 -18.81
C LEU A 71 -2.88 -28.45 -19.08
N THR A 72 -1.95 -28.35 -20.02
CA THR A 72 -1.27 -27.09 -20.38
C THR A 72 -2.26 -26.06 -20.91
N HIS A 73 -3.22 -26.49 -21.75
CA HIS A 73 -4.28 -25.60 -22.25
C HIS A 73 -5.22 -25.13 -21.13
N ARG A 74 -5.65 -26.05 -20.26
CA ARG A 74 -6.48 -25.71 -19.08
C ARG A 74 -5.76 -24.73 -18.16
N LEU A 75 -4.47 -24.92 -17.98
CA LEU A 75 -3.63 -24.09 -17.12
C LEU A 75 -3.40 -22.69 -17.72
N LYS A 76 -3.20 -22.57 -19.05
CA LYS A 76 -3.20 -21.27 -19.77
C LYS A 76 -4.54 -20.54 -19.63
N SER A 77 -5.66 -21.25 -19.75
CA SER A 77 -7.00 -20.66 -19.57
C SER A 77 -7.25 -20.21 -18.12
N PHE A 78 -6.82 -21.01 -17.15
CA PHE A 78 -6.86 -20.67 -15.73
C PHE A 78 -6.03 -19.41 -15.44
N GLU A 79 -4.78 -19.35 -15.94
CA GLU A 79 -3.91 -18.17 -15.82
C GLU A 79 -4.61 -16.90 -16.30
N SER A 80 -5.20 -16.97 -17.50
CA SER A 80 -5.88 -15.84 -18.14
C SER A 80 -7.10 -15.39 -17.33
N SER A 81 -7.93 -16.35 -16.91
CA SER A 81 -9.13 -16.12 -16.10
C SER A 81 -8.79 -15.47 -14.75
N VAL A 82 -7.77 -15.98 -14.06
CA VAL A 82 -7.26 -15.39 -12.81
C VAL A 82 -6.77 -13.95 -13.06
N GLY A 83 -6.15 -13.68 -14.22
CA GLY A 83 -5.74 -12.32 -14.61
C GLY A 83 -6.90 -11.34 -14.71
N VAL A 84 -8.00 -11.75 -15.34
CA VAL A 84 -9.21 -10.93 -15.45
C VAL A 84 -9.84 -10.72 -14.08
N SER A 85 -9.94 -11.77 -13.25
CA SER A 85 -10.46 -11.67 -11.88
C SER A 85 -9.66 -10.69 -11.02
N ARG A 86 -8.31 -10.72 -11.09
CA ARG A 86 -7.46 -9.76 -10.38
C ARG A 86 -7.75 -8.31 -10.75
N LYS A 87 -7.94 -8.04 -12.05
CA LYS A 87 -8.30 -6.69 -12.52
C LYS A 87 -9.67 -6.26 -11.95
N ALA A 88 -10.63 -7.17 -11.85
CA ALA A 88 -11.93 -6.91 -11.24
C ALA A 88 -11.79 -6.53 -9.74
N PHE A 89 -10.96 -7.27 -8.99
CA PHE A 89 -10.72 -6.96 -7.58
C PHE A 89 -9.96 -5.64 -7.36
N ARG A 90 -9.27 -5.12 -8.38
CA ARG A 90 -8.59 -3.83 -8.33
C ARG A 90 -9.45 -2.64 -8.78
N LEU A 91 -10.71 -2.87 -9.17
CA LEU A 91 -11.63 -1.77 -9.51
C LEU A 91 -11.78 -0.78 -8.36
N GLY A 92 -11.66 0.51 -8.67
CA GLY A 92 -11.68 1.60 -7.70
C GLY A 92 -10.37 1.82 -6.95
N LYS A 93 -9.32 0.99 -7.14
CA LYS A 93 -8.09 1.09 -6.35
C LYS A 93 -7.37 2.43 -6.47
N PHE A 94 -7.51 3.13 -7.59
CA PHE A 94 -7.00 4.50 -7.79
C PHE A 94 -7.45 5.49 -6.70
N VAL A 95 -8.56 5.23 -6.00
CA VAL A 95 -9.03 6.06 -4.88
C VAL A 95 -8.03 6.05 -3.71
N GLN A 96 -7.33 4.93 -3.49
CA GLN A 96 -6.26 4.84 -2.49
C GLN A 96 -5.13 5.81 -2.82
N ASP A 97 -4.71 5.87 -4.08
CA ASP A 97 -3.62 6.76 -4.51
C ASP A 97 -4.02 8.24 -4.45
N VAL A 98 -5.26 8.56 -4.85
CA VAL A 98 -5.82 9.91 -4.69
C VAL A 98 -5.85 10.32 -3.22
N ASN A 99 -6.24 9.41 -2.32
CA ASN A 99 -6.26 9.71 -0.89
C ASN A 99 -4.85 9.85 -0.32
N ALA A 100 -3.92 9.01 -0.74
CA ALA A 100 -2.51 9.09 -0.34
C ALA A 100 -1.88 10.42 -0.78
N LEU A 101 -2.11 10.86 -2.01
CA LEU A 101 -1.64 12.13 -2.54
C LEU A 101 -2.27 13.34 -1.83
N ARG A 102 -3.53 13.22 -1.41
CA ARG A 102 -4.20 14.29 -0.64
C ARG A 102 -3.65 14.41 0.77
N ASN A 103 -3.33 13.28 1.40
CA ASN A 103 -2.88 13.23 2.80
C ASN A 103 -1.35 13.32 2.95
N SER A 104 -0.59 13.33 1.84
CA SER A 104 0.86 13.49 1.90
C SER A 104 1.21 14.90 2.34
N ASN A 105 1.94 15.01 3.46
CA ASN A 105 2.52 16.27 3.90
C ASN A 105 3.78 16.54 3.08
N PHE A 106 3.82 17.69 2.42
CA PHE A 106 4.93 18.10 1.57
C PHE A 106 5.90 18.97 2.38
N ASP A 107 6.91 18.35 2.98
CA ASP A 107 7.95 19.08 3.72
C ASP A 107 8.92 19.81 2.77
N SER A 108 9.01 19.37 1.51
CA SER A 108 9.86 19.94 0.47
C SER A 108 9.21 19.82 -0.92
N ASN A 109 9.57 20.72 -1.84
CA ASN A 109 9.16 20.65 -3.24
C ASN A 109 9.58 19.34 -3.91
N GLU A 110 10.74 18.78 -3.52
CA GLU A 110 11.18 17.48 -4.04
C GLU A 110 10.27 16.33 -3.58
N ASP A 111 9.85 16.35 -2.30
CA ASP A 111 8.96 15.34 -1.73
C ASP A 111 7.56 15.44 -2.36
N LEU A 112 7.13 16.65 -2.76
CA LEU A 112 5.92 16.87 -3.55
C LEU A 112 6.02 16.24 -4.93
N VAL A 113 7.07 16.55 -5.69
CA VAL A 113 7.25 16.00 -7.04
C VAL A 113 7.34 14.47 -7.00
N LEU A 114 8.08 13.90 -6.06
CA LEU A 114 8.19 12.45 -5.90
C LEU A 114 6.87 11.79 -5.50
N SER A 115 6.10 12.40 -4.60
CA SER A 115 4.77 11.91 -4.20
C SER A 115 3.77 11.99 -5.35
N LEU A 116 3.81 13.07 -6.13
CA LEU A 116 2.98 13.21 -7.33
C LEU A 116 3.34 12.15 -8.38
N ILE A 117 4.62 11.87 -8.59
CA ILE A 117 5.06 10.81 -9.51
C ILE A 117 4.60 9.44 -9.02
N ALA A 118 4.83 9.13 -7.73
CA ALA A 118 4.50 7.83 -7.15
C ALA A 118 2.99 7.57 -7.17
N TYR A 119 2.21 8.41 -6.49
CA TYR A 119 0.77 8.23 -6.35
C TYR A 119 0.01 8.60 -7.63
N GLY A 120 0.48 9.60 -8.39
CA GLY A 120 -0.13 9.97 -9.66
C GLY A 120 0.09 8.90 -10.73
N GLY A 121 1.29 8.31 -10.80
CA GLY A 121 1.59 7.20 -11.71
C GLY A 121 0.78 5.94 -11.40
N GLU A 122 0.81 5.50 -10.13
CA GLU A 122 0.06 4.32 -9.67
C GLU A 122 -1.46 4.54 -9.77
N GLY A 123 -1.94 5.73 -9.42
CA GLY A 123 -3.35 6.11 -9.57
C GLY A 123 -3.82 6.13 -11.02
N LEU A 124 -3.02 6.72 -11.94
CA LEU A 124 -3.32 6.71 -13.38
C LEU A 124 -3.33 5.28 -13.95
N TYR A 125 -2.41 4.44 -13.50
CA TYR A 125 -2.38 3.02 -13.83
C TYR A 125 -3.70 2.34 -13.44
N PHE A 126 -4.10 2.38 -12.17
CA PHE A 126 -5.33 1.73 -11.72
C PHE A 126 -6.57 2.32 -12.37
N PHE A 127 -6.56 3.62 -12.68
CA PHE A 127 -7.66 4.28 -13.39
C PHE A 127 -7.81 3.73 -14.82
N VAL A 128 -6.73 3.69 -15.60
CA VAL A 128 -6.73 3.15 -16.97
C VAL A 128 -7.04 1.65 -16.98
N GLU A 129 -6.57 0.93 -15.96
CA GLU A 129 -6.80 -0.51 -15.83
C GLU A 129 -8.29 -0.88 -15.75
N GLN A 130 -9.16 0.00 -15.24
CA GLN A 130 -10.61 -0.25 -15.22
C GLN A 130 -11.18 -0.37 -16.64
N PHE A 131 -10.72 0.47 -17.56
CA PHE A 131 -11.14 0.40 -18.98
C PHE A 131 -10.58 -0.84 -19.67
N ILE A 132 -9.33 -1.23 -19.34
CA ILE A 132 -8.75 -2.48 -19.84
C ILE A 132 -9.58 -3.69 -19.35
N TRP A 133 -10.03 -3.66 -18.10
CA TRP A 133 -10.90 -4.70 -17.57
C TRP A 133 -12.25 -4.73 -18.27
N LEU A 134 -12.90 -3.58 -18.49
CA LEU A 134 -14.17 -3.46 -19.23
C LEU A 134 -14.05 -3.99 -20.67
N ALA A 135 -12.94 -3.72 -21.35
CA ALA A 135 -12.68 -4.27 -22.67
C ALA A 135 -12.50 -5.80 -22.63
N LYS A 136 -11.78 -6.33 -21.62
CA LYS A 136 -11.57 -7.78 -21.46
C LYS A 136 -12.81 -8.54 -21.01
N SER A 137 -13.76 -7.90 -20.34
CA SER A 137 -15.04 -8.49 -19.96
C SER A 137 -16.09 -8.45 -21.08
N GLY A 138 -15.79 -7.77 -22.20
CA GLY A 138 -16.71 -7.63 -23.34
C GLY A 138 -17.74 -6.52 -23.19
N LEU A 139 -17.61 -5.64 -22.17
CA LEU A 139 -18.50 -4.50 -21.97
C LEU A 139 -18.23 -3.34 -22.92
N ILE A 140 -16.98 -3.15 -23.36
CA ILE A 140 -16.54 -2.08 -24.26
C ILE A 140 -15.73 -2.68 -25.42
N ASP A 141 -15.74 -1.99 -26.57
CA ASP A 141 -14.95 -2.34 -27.74
C ASP A 141 -13.43 -2.37 -27.43
N SER A 142 -12.76 -3.41 -27.92
CA SER A 142 -11.34 -3.69 -27.64
C SER A 142 -10.37 -2.93 -28.55
N LYS A 143 -10.87 -2.13 -29.50
CA LYS A 143 -10.06 -1.32 -30.46
C LYS A 143 -8.92 -0.54 -29.80
N HIS A 144 -9.18 0.10 -28.67
CA HIS A 144 -8.19 0.92 -27.95
C HIS A 144 -7.44 0.16 -26.84
N SER A 145 -7.75 -1.12 -26.61
CA SER A 145 -7.19 -1.89 -25.49
C SER A 145 -5.66 -1.95 -25.53
N ARG A 146 -5.05 -2.01 -26.72
CA ARG A 146 -3.58 -2.05 -26.84
C ARG A 146 -2.94 -0.72 -26.45
N SER A 147 -3.53 0.40 -26.87
CA SER A 147 -3.04 1.73 -26.49
C SER A 147 -3.20 1.97 -24.98
N LEU A 148 -4.36 1.61 -24.43
CA LEU A 148 -4.61 1.73 -22.99
C LEU A 148 -3.66 0.85 -22.18
N GLN A 149 -3.35 -0.37 -22.63
CA GLN A 149 -2.36 -1.24 -21.99
C GLN A 149 -0.96 -0.60 -21.98
N LYS A 150 -0.52 0.00 -23.10
CA LYS A 150 0.79 0.68 -23.15
C LYS A 150 0.85 1.90 -22.23
N ILE A 151 -0.21 2.73 -22.21
CA ILE A 151 -0.31 3.89 -21.31
C ILE A 151 -0.29 3.43 -19.84
N SER A 152 -1.08 2.40 -19.53
CA SER A 152 -1.16 1.78 -18.19
C SER A 152 0.21 1.27 -17.73
N ALA A 153 0.94 0.56 -18.59
CA ALA A 153 2.25 0.01 -18.25
C ALA A 153 3.30 1.10 -18.01
N TRP A 154 3.29 2.17 -18.82
CA TRP A 154 4.15 3.34 -18.60
C TRP A 154 3.82 4.07 -17.29
N ALA A 155 2.53 4.29 -17.01
CA ALA A 155 2.09 4.90 -15.76
C ALA A 155 2.50 4.07 -14.54
N GLU A 156 2.33 2.75 -14.61
CA GLU A 156 2.74 1.80 -13.56
C GLU A 156 4.25 1.85 -13.32
N PHE A 157 5.05 1.82 -14.38
CA PHE A 157 6.50 1.89 -14.27
C PHE A 157 6.97 3.21 -13.64
N ILE A 158 6.45 4.35 -14.11
CA ILE A 158 6.77 5.68 -13.56
C ILE A 158 6.36 5.77 -12.08
N GLY A 159 5.18 5.25 -11.73
CA GLY A 159 4.69 5.16 -10.35
C GLY A 159 5.66 4.38 -9.46
N TYR A 160 6.13 3.21 -9.91
CA TYR A 160 7.11 2.44 -9.14
C TYR A 160 8.46 3.12 -8.99
N VAL A 161 8.96 3.81 -10.01
CA VAL A 161 10.20 4.60 -9.89
C VAL A 161 10.05 5.67 -8.79
N GLY A 162 8.94 6.41 -8.79
CA GLY A 162 8.64 7.38 -7.73
C GLY A 162 8.52 6.74 -6.35
N SER A 163 7.79 5.62 -6.25
CA SER A 163 7.56 4.89 -5.00
C SER A 163 8.86 4.35 -4.39
N ILE A 164 9.75 3.80 -5.22
CA ILE A 164 11.09 3.36 -4.83
C ILE A 164 11.91 4.54 -4.29
N SER A 165 11.92 5.67 -4.99
CA SER A 165 12.64 6.88 -4.55
C SER A 165 12.15 7.37 -3.18
N LEU A 166 10.84 7.45 -2.95
CA LEU A 166 10.27 7.81 -1.65
C LEU A 166 10.66 6.81 -0.56
N LYS A 167 10.56 5.50 -0.86
CA LYS A 167 10.88 4.45 0.10
C LYS A 167 12.37 4.44 0.47
N PHE A 168 13.27 4.77 -0.46
CA PHE A 168 14.70 4.94 -0.18
C PHE A 168 14.97 6.14 0.73
N ARG A 169 14.32 7.30 0.51
CA ARG A 169 14.45 8.46 1.40
C ARG A 169 13.99 8.13 2.81
N ASP A 170 12.83 7.48 2.94
CA ASP A 170 12.32 7.03 4.24
C ASP A 170 13.23 6.00 4.91
N LEU A 171 13.84 5.10 4.15
CA LEU A 171 14.78 4.10 4.68
C LEU A 171 16.04 4.78 5.21
N ASN A 172 16.54 5.81 4.53
CA ASN A 172 17.67 6.61 5.00
C ASN A 172 17.32 7.33 6.31
N ARG A 173 16.15 7.99 6.38
CA ARG A 173 15.64 8.62 7.62
C ARG A 173 15.56 7.61 8.78
N ILE A 174 14.95 6.44 8.56
CA ILE A 174 14.87 5.36 9.57
C ILE A 174 16.28 4.89 9.97
N SER A 175 17.22 4.82 9.04
CA SER A 175 18.58 4.39 9.34
C SER A 175 19.38 5.44 10.11
N GLU A 176 19.07 6.72 9.98
CA GLU A 176 19.63 7.80 10.79
C GLU A 176 19.05 7.76 12.20
N ASP A 177 17.73 7.60 12.33
CA ASP A 177 17.04 7.43 13.61
C ASP A 177 17.60 6.22 14.38
N GLU A 178 17.89 5.11 13.69
CA GLU A 178 18.47 3.91 14.29
C GLU A 178 19.88 4.15 14.82
N LYS A 179 20.73 4.87 14.06
CA LYS A 179 22.08 5.23 14.50
C LYS A 179 22.04 6.17 15.71
N CYS A 180 21.16 7.17 15.67
CA CYS A 180 20.95 8.11 16.77
C CYS A 180 20.51 7.36 18.04
N LEU A 181 19.48 6.52 17.93
CA LEU A 181 18.97 5.75 19.07
C LEU A 181 20.00 4.77 19.64
N LYS A 182 20.78 4.11 18.77
CA LYS A 182 21.86 3.22 19.20
C LYS A 182 22.94 3.97 19.98
N SER A 183 23.31 5.18 19.54
CA SER A 183 24.28 6.02 20.27
C SER A 183 23.73 6.49 21.62
N SER A 184 22.46 6.84 21.71
CA SER A 184 21.81 7.22 22.97
C SER A 184 21.80 6.05 23.97
N ILE A 185 21.50 4.83 23.51
CA ILE A 185 21.55 3.62 24.32
C ILE A 185 22.97 3.36 24.84
N GLU A 186 23.98 3.50 23.99
CA GLU A 186 25.38 3.30 24.39
C GLU A 186 25.79 4.28 25.49
N ILE A 187 25.47 5.57 25.33
CA ILE A 187 25.72 6.61 26.33
C ILE A 187 24.97 6.30 27.64
N ALA A 188 23.71 5.87 27.57
CA ALA A 188 22.90 5.56 28.74
C ALA A 188 23.40 4.30 29.48
N ILE A 189 23.92 3.30 28.77
CA ILE A 189 24.61 2.14 29.35
C ILE A 189 25.88 2.58 30.08
N THR A 190 26.71 3.44 29.46
CA THR A 190 27.92 3.97 30.11
C THR A 190 27.59 4.76 31.39
N ARG A 191 26.40 5.38 31.45
CA ARG A 191 25.90 6.12 32.63
C ARG A 191 25.20 5.22 33.66
N GLY A 192 25.09 3.92 33.42
CA GLY A 192 24.44 2.97 34.34
C GLY A 192 22.90 3.04 34.35
N ASN A 193 22.28 3.69 33.36
CA ASN A 193 20.82 3.82 33.27
C ASN A 193 20.17 2.55 32.68
N LYS A 194 18.95 2.24 33.12
CA LYS A 194 18.13 1.16 32.53
C LYS A 194 17.63 1.59 31.15
N CYS A 195 18.09 0.91 30.10
CA CYS A 195 17.75 1.23 28.70
C CYS A 195 16.71 0.29 28.08
N GLN A 196 15.83 -0.32 28.88
CA GLN A 196 14.90 -1.35 28.40
C GLN A 196 13.92 -0.79 27.35
N GLU A 197 13.38 0.40 27.61
CA GLU A 197 12.44 1.05 26.69
C GLU A 197 13.10 1.45 25.36
N GLU A 198 14.33 1.97 25.40
CA GLU A 198 15.07 2.33 24.20
C GLU A 198 15.45 1.10 23.35
N LYS A 199 15.80 -0.02 24.00
CA LYS A 199 16.02 -1.31 23.32
C LYS A 199 14.75 -1.81 22.63
N GLU A 200 13.59 -1.65 23.26
CA GLU A 200 12.31 -2.01 22.64
C GLU A 200 11.99 -1.11 21.43
N ARG A 201 12.23 0.21 21.56
CA ARG A 201 12.09 1.16 20.46
C ARG A 201 13.04 0.82 19.30
N LEU A 202 14.28 0.41 19.60
CA LEU A 202 15.24 -0.04 18.59
C LEU A 202 14.75 -1.31 17.87
N CYS A 203 14.21 -2.28 18.60
CA CYS A 203 13.64 -3.49 18.02
C CYS A 203 12.49 -3.17 17.05
N LYS A 204 11.55 -2.32 17.47
CA LYS A 204 10.45 -1.82 16.62
C LYS A 204 10.95 -1.10 15.38
N LEU A 205 12.01 -0.30 15.51
CA LEU A 205 12.62 0.42 14.39
C LEU A 205 13.31 -0.53 13.40
N CYS A 206 14.00 -1.56 13.89
CA CYS A 206 14.58 -2.63 13.06
C CYS A 206 13.52 -3.38 12.26
N GLU A 207 12.39 -3.71 12.89
CA GLU A 207 11.24 -4.33 12.21
C GLU A 207 10.66 -3.41 11.13
N LYS A 208 10.43 -2.13 11.47
CA LYS A 208 9.98 -1.12 10.50
C LYS A 208 10.93 -0.99 9.31
N LYS A 209 12.24 -1.01 9.57
CA LYS A 209 13.29 -0.97 8.52
C LYS A 209 13.24 -2.20 7.63
N LEU A 210 13.07 -3.40 8.21
CA LEU A 210 12.93 -4.64 7.46
C LEU A 210 11.69 -4.60 6.56
N MET A 211 10.54 -4.18 7.08
CA MET A 211 9.30 -4.01 6.31
C MET A 211 9.44 -3.01 5.16
N LYS A 212 10.17 -1.92 5.40
CA LYS A 212 10.46 -0.92 4.35
C LYS A 212 11.39 -1.47 3.28
N ARG A 213 12.44 -2.22 3.66
CA ARG A 213 13.33 -2.93 2.71
C ARG A 213 12.56 -3.91 1.84
N LEU A 214 11.70 -4.73 2.44
CA LEU A 214 10.83 -5.65 1.71
C LEU A 214 9.93 -4.90 0.73
N SER A 215 9.39 -3.74 1.13
CA SER A 215 8.59 -2.89 0.25
C SER A 215 9.37 -2.35 -0.95
N VAL A 216 10.65 -2.01 -0.79
CA VAL A 216 11.51 -1.59 -1.92
C VAL A 216 11.76 -2.76 -2.88
N VAL A 217 12.04 -3.96 -2.35
CA VAL A 217 12.24 -5.16 -3.18
C VAL A 217 10.96 -5.52 -3.94
N GLN A 218 9.81 -5.41 -3.29
CA GLN A 218 8.50 -5.64 -3.90
C GLN A 218 8.29 -4.69 -5.09
N ASP A 219 8.47 -3.38 -4.90
CA ASP A 219 8.30 -2.40 -5.96
C ASP A 219 9.32 -2.59 -7.08
N ALA A 220 10.56 -2.98 -6.78
CA ALA A 220 11.56 -3.25 -7.81
C ALA A 220 11.16 -4.46 -8.67
N ALA A 221 10.60 -5.50 -8.05
CA ALA A 221 10.06 -6.66 -8.77
C ALA A 221 8.84 -6.28 -9.63
N ASP A 222 7.94 -5.45 -9.11
CA ASP A 222 6.78 -4.98 -9.87
C ASP A 222 7.18 -4.00 -11.00
N ALA A 223 8.20 -3.14 -10.79
CA ALA A 223 8.77 -2.27 -11.82
C ALA A 223 9.41 -3.08 -12.95
N LEU A 224 10.10 -4.18 -12.63
CA LEU A 224 10.65 -5.09 -13.64
C LEU A 224 9.54 -5.72 -14.49
N MET A 225 8.41 -6.06 -13.88
CA MET A 225 7.25 -6.58 -14.60
C MET A 225 6.60 -5.52 -15.49
N ALA A 226 6.40 -4.30 -14.98
CA ALA A 226 5.87 -3.19 -15.76
C ALA A 226 6.78 -2.87 -16.96
N LEU A 227 8.10 -2.93 -16.76
CA LEU A 227 9.09 -2.77 -17.82
C LEU A 227 9.00 -3.89 -18.87
N ALA A 228 8.74 -5.14 -18.44
CA ALA A 228 8.51 -6.24 -19.35
C ALA A 228 7.26 -5.99 -20.23
N ASP A 229 6.18 -5.48 -19.62
CA ASP A 229 4.93 -5.16 -20.32
C ASP A 229 5.12 -3.98 -21.30
N ILE A 230 5.92 -2.96 -20.95
CA ILE A 230 6.28 -1.85 -21.87
C ILE A 230 7.04 -2.37 -23.10
N ARG A 231 7.94 -3.33 -22.89
CA ARG A 231 8.78 -3.91 -23.94
C ARG A 231 8.09 -5.01 -24.74
N ASP A 232 6.78 -5.22 -24.53
CA ASP A 232 6.01 -6.31 -25.14
C ASP A 232 6.65 -7.71 -24.87
N GLY A 233 7.46 -7.84 -23.81
CA GLY A 233 8.19 -9.07 -23.45
C GLY A 233 9.55 -9.28 -24.15
N ASP A 234 9.95 -8.41 -25.09
CA ASP A 234 11.13 -8.61 -25.93
C ASP A 234 12.42 -8.10 -25.28
N GLY A 235 13.04 -8.84 -24.35
CA GLY A 235 14.33 -8.44 -23.75
C GLY A 235 15.26 -9.61 -23.42
N PRO A 236 16.58 -9.51 -23.70
CA PRO A 236 17.52 -10.62 -23.53
C PRO A 236 17.70 -11.08 -22.06
N PHE A 237 17.32 -10.26 -21.08
CA PHE A 237 17.43 -10.55 -19.66
C PHE A 237 16.09 -10.86 -18.97
N LEU A 238 14.96 -10.74 -19.67
CA LEU A 238 13.61 -10.90 -19.10
C LEU A 238 12.92 -12.16 -19.64
N GLY A 239 13.50 -13.33 -19.37
CA GLY A 239 12.85 -14.60 -19.68
C GLY A 239 11.49 -14.76 -18.96
N PRO A 240 10.52 -15.50 -19.53
CA PRO A 240 9.20 -15.74 -18.92
C PRO A 240 9.27 -16.28 -17.49
N LEU A 241 10.27 -17.13 -17.20
CA LEU A 241 10.49 -17.68 -15.86
C LEU A 241 10.93 -16.60 -14.87
N SER A 242 11.87 -15.73 -15.26
CA SER A 242 12.38 -14.64 -14.41
C SER A 242 11.28 -13.64 -14.05
N ILE A 243 10.45 -13.25 -15.02
CA ILE A 243 9.28 -12.39 -14.79
C ILE A 243 8.29 -13.07 -13.83
N SER A 244 8.12 -14.38 -13.99
CA SER A 244 7.18 -15.14 -13.16
C SER A 244 7.67 -15.29 -11.71
N LEU A 245 8.97 -15.48 -11.51
CA LEU A 245 9.61 -15.48 -10.20
C LEU A 245 9.55 -14.11 -9.54
N ALA A 246 9.81 -13.02 -10.28
CA ALA A 246 9.65 -11.66 -9.78
C ALA A 246 8.21 -11.39 -9.31
N GLY A 247 7.22 -11.79 -10.12
CA GLY A 247 5.82 -11.67 -9.76
C GLY A 247 5.40 -12.51 -8.55
N MET A 248 5.94 -13.72 -8.42
CA MET A 248 5.76 -14.54 -7.23
C MET A 248 6.37 -13.90 -5.98
N LEU A 249 7.62 -13.43 -6.08
CA LEU A 249 8.33 -12.77 -4.99
C LEU A 249 7.55 -11.55 -4.49
N SER A 250 7.12 -10.66 -5.40
CA SER A 250 6.29 -9.51 -5.04
C SER A 250 4.98 -9.94 -4.36
N ALA A 251 4.33 -10.99 -4.87
CA ALA A 251 3.07 -11.48 -4.30
C ALA A 251 3.23 -12.00 -2.86
N LEU A 252 4.30 -12.77 -2.59
CA LEU A 252 4.59 -13.31 -1.27
C LEU A 252 4.94 -12.20 -0.28
N ILE A 253 5.80 -11.25 -0.69
CA ILE A 253 6.14 -10.10 0.15
C ILE A 253 4.89 -9.27 0.47
N SER A 254 4.06 -8.99 -0.53
CA SER A 254 2.85 -8.21 -0.34
C SER A 254 1.83 -8.93 0.56
N THR A 255 1.73 -10.25 0.47
CA THR A 255 0.83 -11.05 1.33
C THR A 255 1.32 -11.04 2.76
N HIS A 256 2.62 -11.22 2.99
CA HIS A 256 3.22 -11.16 4.32
C HIS A 256 3.00 -9.79 4.98
N LYS A 257 3.21 -8.69 4.23
CA LYS A 257 2.97 -7.34 4.72
C LYS A 257 1.52 -7.10 5.12
N ASN A 258 0.56 -7.53 4.29
CA ASN A 258 -0.86 -7.40 4.61
C ASN A 258 -1.23 -8.26 5.82
N TRP A 259 -0.68 -9.47 5.93
CA TRP A 259 -0.92 -10.36 7.08
C TRP A 259 -0.44 -9.76 8.40
N MET A 260 0.75 -9.16 8.42
CA MET A 260 1.30 -8.49 9.61
C MET A 260 0.57 -7.20 9.99
N SER A 261 -0.25 -6.65 9.08
CA SER A 261 -1.01 -5.41 9.31
C SER A 261 -2.45 -5.67 9.79
N CYS A 262 -2.90 -6.92 9.78
CA CYS A 262 -4.21 -7.38 10.28
C CYS A 262 -4.13 -7.75 11.77
#